data_AF-A0A835T9Z4-F1
#
_entry.id   AF-A0A835T9Z4-F1
#
_cell.length_a   1.000
_cell.length_b   1.000
_cell.length_c   1.000
_cell.angle_alpha   90.00
_cell.angle_beta   90.00
_cell.angle_gamma   90.00
#
_symmetry.space_group_name_H-M   'P 1'
#
loop_
_entity.id
_entity.type
_entity.pdbx_description
1 polymer ?
#
loop_
_entity_poly.entity_id
_entity_poly.type
_entity_poly.pdbx_seq_one_letter_code
_entity_poly.pdbx_strand_id
1 'polypeptide(L)'
;MCGTAAEFFAIETFGTTGKGYVREDLECSHYMKNFDVGHVPLRLPRAKQLLATIEKNFGTLAFCRRYLDRLGEDKYLMALKNLCDAGVVDPYPPLCDAKGCYTAQFEHTIYLHPTRKEVLSRGDDY
;
A
#
# COMPACT_ATOMS: atom_id res chain seq x y z
N MET A 1 17.67 9.11 17.03
CA MET A 1 16.32 8.54 17.25
C MET A 1 16.48 7.31 18.13
N CYS A 2 15.92 7.35 19.34
CA CYS A 2 15.83 6.18 20.20
C CYS A 2 14.46 5.54 19.91
N GLY A 3 14.42 4.54 19.04
CA GLY A 3 13.20 3.76 18.80
C GLY A 3 12.91 2.84 19.98
N THR A 4 11.64 2.48 20.17
CA THR A 4 11.22 1.48 21.15
C THR A 4 11.72 0.10 20.72
N ALA A 5 12.17 -0.72 21.68
CA ALA A 5 12.69 -2.05 21.38
C ALA A 5 11.60 -2.96 20.78
N ALA A 6 12.00 -3.86 19.87
CA ALA A 6 11.16 -4.87 19.19
C ALA A 6 10.23 -4.37 18.07
N GLU A 7 10.63 -3.31 17.37
CA GLU A 7 9.90 -2.79 16.21
C GLU A 7 10.64 -3.05 14.89
N PHE A 8 9.85 -3.24 13.83
CA PHE A 8 10.31 -3.29 12.45
C PHE A 8 10.10 -1.92 11.80
N PHE A 9 11.10 -1.47 11.05
CA PHE A 9 11.00 -0.23 10.29
C PHE A 9 11.40 -0.48 8.83
N ALA A 10 10.60 0.05 7.91
CA ALA A 10 11.05 0.37 6.57
C ALA A 10 11.82 1.68 6.61
N ILE A 11 13.11 1.66 6.26
CA ILE A 11 13.93 2.85 6.10
C ILE A 11 14.08 3.10 4.61
N GLU A 12 13.27 4.00 4.09
CA GLU A 12 13.24 4.39 2.68
C GLU A 12 13.60 5.87 2.52
N THR A 13 14.35 6.17 1.46
CA THR A 13 14.69 7.54 1.10
C THR A 13 14.50 7.75 -0.39
N PHE A 14 14.04 8.94 -0.76
CA PHE A 14 13.77 9.33 -2.14
C PHE A 14 14.61 10.55 -2.51
N GLY A 15 15.49 10.40 -3.50
CA GLY A 15 16.21 11.51 -4.13
C GLY A 15 15.46 11.98 -5.38
N THR A 16 15.49 13.29 -5.65
CA THR A 16 14.83 13.86 -6.84
C THR A 16 15.61 15.03 -7.43
N THR A 17 15.54 15.18 -8.76
CA THR A 17 15.98 16.39 -9.47
C THR A 17 14.89 17.46 -9.59
N GLY A 18 13.68 17.16 -9.07
CA GLY A 18 12.50 17.99 -9.12
C GLY A 18 12.34 18.91 -7.90
N LYS A 19 11.11 18.99 -7.39
CA LYS A 19 10.74 19.92 -6.31
C LYS A 19 10.91 19.34 -4.92
N GLY A 20 11.21 18.05 -4.77
CA GLY A 20 11.27 17.42 -3.45
C GLY A 20 9.89 17.22 -2.84
N TYR A 21 8.83 17.23 -3.66
CA TYR A 21 7.47 17.08 -3.20
C TYR A 21 6.65 16.31 -4.22
N VAL A 22 5.97 15.25 -3.75
CA VAL A 22 5.13 14.39 -4.58
C VAL A 22 3.66 14.79 -4.52
N ARG A 23 2.94 14.47 -5.59
CA ARG A 23 1.49 14.62 -5.70
C ARG A 23 0.92 13.34 -6.30
N GLU A 24 -0.33 13.06 -6.00
CA GLU A 24 -1.06 11.99 -6.67
C GLU A 24 -1.24 12.34 -8.16
N ASP A 25 -0.85 11.41 -9.04
CA ASP A 25 -1.05 11.53 -10.49
C ASP A 25 -1.28 10.13 -11.09
N LEU A 26 -1.76 10.08 -12.33
CA LEU A 26 -2.01 8.86 -13.11
C LEU A 26 -3.14 7.96 -12.56
N GLU A 27 -3.31 6.79 -13.18
CA GLU A 27 -4.36 5.84 -12.79
C GLU A 27 -3.98 5.05 -11.53
N CYS A 28 -4.87 5.08 -10.52
CA CYS A 28 -4.69 4.34 -9.28
C CYS A 28 -4.72 2.82 -9.51
N SER A 29 -3.71 2.14 -8.97
CA SER A 29 -3.53 0.69 -9.10
C SER A 29 -3.43 -0.04 -7.77
N HIS A 30 -3.01 0.63 -6.68
CA HIS A 30 -2.79 0.04 -5.36
C HIS A 30 -3.94 0.41 -4.42
N TYR A 31 -4.31 -0.56 -3.59
CA TYR A 31 -5.43 -0.47 -2.66
C TYR A 31 -5.09 -1.27 -1.40
N MET A 32 -5.62 -0.86 -0.25
CA MET A 32 -5.43 -1.60 1.00
C MET A 32 -6.69 -1.49 1.85
N LYS A 33 -7.12 -2.59 2.49
CA LYS A 33 -8.21 -2.50 3.47
C LYS A 33 -7.73 -1.65 4.66
N ASN A 34 -8.55 -0.70 5.09
CA ASN A 34 -8.24 0.10 6.26
C ASN A 34 -8.15 -0.81 7.50
N PHE A 35 -7.02 -0.75 8.20
CA PHE A 35 -6.70 -1.66 9.31
C PHE A 35 -7.63 -1.46 10.52
N ASP A 36 -7.98 -0.21 10.80
CA ASP A 36 -8.76 0.18 11.99
C ASP A 36 -10.28 0.09 11.74
N VAL A 37 -10.70 -0.13 10.50
CA VAL A 37 -12.10 -0.27 10.14
C VAL A 37 -12.64 -1.64 10.55
N GLY A 38 -13.66 -1.58 11.42
CA GLY A 38 -14.50 -2.73 11.76
C GLY A 38 -15.52 -3.06 10.67
N HIS A 39 -16.65 -3.64 11.08
CA HIS A 39 -17.70 -3.99 10.13
C HIS A 39 -18.44 -2.75 9.60
N VAL A 40 -18.47 -2.59 8.27
CA VAL A 40 -19.25 -1.53 7.59
C VAL A 40 -20.39 -2.16 6.78
N PRO A 41 -21.66 -1.77 7.01
CA PRO A 41 -22.79 -2.35 6.31
C PRO A 41 -22.87 -1.86 4.86
N LEU A 42 -22.40 -2.69 3.92
CA LEU A 42 -22.46 -2.41 2.49
C LEU A 42 -23.86 -2.71 1.91
N ARG A 43 -24.36 -1.86 1.02
CA ARG A 43 -25.64 -2.08 0.34
C ARG A 43 -25.51 -2.90 -0.94
N LEU A 44 -24.45 -2.66 -1.71
CA LEU A 44 -24.23 -3.29 -3.01
C LEU A 44 -23.76 -4.75 -2.85
N PRO A 45 -24.48 -5.76 -3.40
CA PRO A 45 -24.07 -7.16 -3.29
C PRO A 45 -22.68 -7.42 -3.89
N ARG A 46 -22.34 -6.77 -5.01
CA ARG A 46 -21.02 -6.93 -5.64
C ARG A 46 -19.90 -6.36 -4.78
N ALA A 47 -20.14 -5.28 -4.02
CA ALA A 47 -19.16 -4.75 -3.07
C ALA A 47 -18.94 -5.69 -1.88
N LYS A 48 -20.01 -6.33 -1.38
CA LYS A 48 -19.89 -7.38 -0.35
C LYS A 48 -19.07 -8.57 -0.83
N GLN A 49 -19.35 -9.05 -2.04
CA GLN A 49 -18.61 -10.16 -2.64
C GLN A 49 -17.13 -9.81 -2.80
N LEU A 50 -16.84 -8.64 -3.36
CA LEU A 50 -15.47 -8.19 -3.55
C LEU A 50 -14.73 -8.01 -2.22
N LEU A 51 -15.38 -7.45 -1.19
CA LEU A 51 -14.80 -7.34 0.14
C LEU A 51 -14.46 -8.72 0.72
N ALA A 52 -15.34 -9.71 0.57
CA ALA A 52 -15.06 -11.07 1.02
C ALA A 52 -13.85 -11.68 0.29
N THR A 53 -13.70 -11.42 -1.02
CA THR A 53 -12.51 -11.80 -1.78
C THR A 53 -11.25 -11.10 -1.24
N ILE A 54 -11.31 -9.80 -0.98
CA ILE A 54 -10.18 -9.02 -0.43
C ILE A 54 -9.78 -9.55 0.95
N GLU A 55 -10.74 -9.76 1.85
CA GLU A 55 -10.49 -10.26 3.21
C GLU A 55 -9.89 -11.67 3.19
N LYS A 56 -10.39 -12.54 2.33
CA LYS A 56 -9.90 -13.92 2.21
C LYS A 56 -8.45 -13.99 1.69
N ASN A 57 -8.08 -13.12 0.75
CA ASN A 57 -6.82 -13.26 0.01
C ASN A 57 -5.73 -12.28 0.46
N PHE A 58 -6.09 -11.11 0.98
CA PHE A 58 -5.15 -10.05 1.35
C PHE A 58 -5.31 -9.61 2.81
N GLY A 59 -6.51 -9.73 3.39
CA GLY A 59 -6.78 -9.21 4.73
C GLY A 59 -6.57 -7.70 4.77
N THR A 60 -5.53 -7.27 5.50
CA THR A 60 -5.10 -5.85 5.59
C THR A 60 -3.84 -5.57 4.77
N LEU A 61 -3.28 -6.54 4.04
CA LEU A 61 -2.17 -6.31 3.13
C LEU A 61 -2.64 -5.53 1.89
N ALA A 62 -1.74 -4.73 1.32
CA ALA A 62 -1.99 -4.04 0.06
C ALA A 62 -2.18 -5.04 -1.10
N PHE A 63 -3.02 -4.66 -2.05
CA PHE A 63 -3.28 -5.41 -3.28
C PHE A 63 -3.37 -4.46 -4.48
N CYS A 64 -3.45 -5.03 -5.68
CA CYS A 64 -3.65 -4.25 -6.91
C CYS A 64 -4.71 -4.90 -7.81
N ARG A 65 -5.22 -4.14 -8.78
CA ARG A 65 -6.24 -4.60 -9.75
C ARG A 65 -5.85 -5.92 -10.44
N ARG A 66 -4.59 -6.04 -10.87
CA ARG A 66 -4.05 -7.28 -11.48
C ARG A 66 -4.16 -8.51 -10.58
N TYR A 67 -4.20 -8.33 -9.26
CA TYR A 67 -4.32 -9.46 -8.34
C TYR A 67 -5.77 -9.93 -8.28
N LEU A 68 -6.72 -9.01 -8.29
CA LEU A 68 -8.15 -9.31 -8.42
C LEU A 68 -8.44 -10.01 -9.75
N ASP A 69 -7.86 -9.51 -10.86
CA ASP A 69 -8.00 -10.15 -12.18
C ASP A 69 -7.51 -11.61 -12.15
N ARG A 70 -6.39 -11.89 -11.50
CA ARG A 70 -5.83 -13.26 -11.35
C ARG A 70 -6.66 -14.16 -10.45
N LEU A 71 -7.45 -13.59 -9.54
CA LEU A 71 -8.43 -14.31 -8.72
C LEU A 71 -9.74 -14.58 -9.49
N GLY A 72 -9.87 -14.07 -10.73
CA GLY A 72 -11.06 -14.22 -11.56
C GLY A 72 -12.16 -13.20 -11.25
N GLU A 73 -11.87 -12.15 -10.47
CA GLU A 73 -12.80 -11.04 -10.31
C GLU A 73 -12.90 -10.27 -11.64
N ASP A 74 -14.13 -10.01 -12.09
CA ASP A 74 -14.42 -9.25 -13.30
C ASP A 74 -15.33 -8.06 -12.99
N LYS A 75 -15.33 -7.03 -13.84
CA LYS A 75 -16.24 -5.86 -13.74
C LYS A 75 -16.33 -5.25 -12.33
N TYR A 76 -15.26 -5.35 -11.54
CA TYR A 76 -15.27 -5.04 -10.11
C TYR A 76 -15.01 -3.57 -9.81
N LEU A 77 -14.64 -2.75 -10.80
CA LEU A 77 -14.21 -1.35 -10.58
C LEU A 77 -15.25 -0.51 -9.84
N MET A 78 -16.54 -0.67 -10.13
CA MET A 78 -17.60 0.04 -9.42
C MET A 78 -17.75 -0.44 -7.97
N ALA A 79 -17.59 -1.74 -7.73
CA ALA A 79 -17.61 -2.32 -6.39
C ALA A 79 -16.39 -1.85 -5.58
N LEU A 80 -15.20 -1.81 -6.20
CA LEU A 80 -13.98 -1.32 -5.58
C LEU A 80 -14.11 0.18 -5.24
N LYS A 81 -14.65 1.00 -6.15
CA LYS A 81 -14.96 2.41 -5.87
C LYS A 81 -15.92 2.53 -4.68
N ASN A 82 -16.96 1.70 -4.60
CA ASN A 82 -17.89 1.73 -3.48
C ASN A 82 -17.21 1.37 -2.15
N LEU A 83 -16.26 0.44 -2.13
CA LEU A 83 -15.46 0.14 -0.94
C LEU A 83 -14.58 1.32 -0.53
N CYS A 84 -14.05 2.06 -1.51
CA CYS A 84 -13.26 3.27 -1.26
C CYS A 84 -14.13 4.42 -0.73
N ASP A 85 -15.26 4.70 -1.37
CA ASP A 85 -16.19 5.74 -0.94
C ASP A 85 -16.75 5.45 0.48
N ALA A 86 -16.82 4.17 0.87
CA ALA A 86 -17.26 3.73 2.19
C ALA A 86 -16.13 3.73 3.25
N GLY A 87 -14.89 4.07 2.88
CA GLY A 87 -13.72 4.07 3.78
C GLY A 87 -13.25 2.68 4.20
N VAL A 88 -13.72 1.61 3.55
CA VAL A 88 -13.32 0.23 3.87
C VAL A 88 -11.97 -0.11 3.23
N VAL A 89 -11.72 0.45 2.05
CA VAL A 89 -10.49 0.26 1.29
C VAL A 89 -9.93 1.63 0.93
N ASP A 90 -8.66 1.88 1.23
CA ASP A 90 -8.00 3.12 0.86
C ASP A 90 -7.30 2.96 -0.50
N PRO A 91 -7.49 3.89 -1.46
CA PRO A 91 -6.72 3.93 -2.70
C PRO A 91 -5.34 4.57 -2.47
N TYR A 92 -4.31 4.00 -3.10
CA TYR A 92 -2.94 4.52 -3.09
C TYR A 92 -2.50 4.80 -4.53
N PRO A 93 -2.84 5.97 -5.08
CA PRO A 93 -2.44 6.34 -6.43
C PRO A 93 -0.91 6.56 -6.53
N PRO A 94 -0.34 6.51 -7.75
CA PRO A 94 1.06 6.86 -7.95
C PRO A 94 1.41 8.25 -7.39
N LEU A 95 2.56 8.34 -6.72
CA LEU A 95 3.11 9.57 -6.18
C LEU A 95 4.22 10.09 -7.09
N CYS A 96 4.00 11.25 -7.71
CA CYS A 96 4.88 11.82 -8.73
C CYS A 96 5.38 13.22 -8.33
N ASP A 97 6.66 13.49 -8.55
CA ASP A 97 7.23 14.85 -8.56
C ASP A 97 6.96 15.50 -9.95
N ALA A 98 7.46 16.72 -10.17
CA ALA A 98 7.21 17.52 -11.36
C ALA A 98 7.58 16.78 -12.66
N LYS A 99 6.71 16.89 -13.66
CA LYS A 99 6.92 16.29 -14.98
C LYS A 99 8.32 16.61 -15.53
N GLY A 100 9.01 15.56 -15.98
CA GLY A 100 10.35 15.65 -16.56
C GLY A 100 11.50 15.58 -15.56
N CYS A 101 11.24 15.51 -14.26
CA CYS A 101 12.27 15.19 -13.27
C CYS A 101 12.55 13.69 -13.21
N TYR A 102 13.61 13.34 -12.48
CA TYR A 102 13.99 11.96 -12.19
C TYR A 102 14.00 11.75 -10.68
N THR A 103 13.51 10.58 -10.26
CA THR A 103 13.52 10.14 -8.86
C THR A 103 14.32 8.85 -8.71
N ALA A 104 14.90 8.65 -7.54
CA ALA A 104 15.58 7.40 -7.16
C ALA A 104 15.19 7.05 -5.72
N GLN A 105 15.13 5.74 -5.42
CA GLN A 105 14.78 5.23 -4.09
C GLN A 105 15.76 4.12 -3.70
N PHE A 106 16.10 4.07 -2.41
CA PHE A 106 16.63 2.88 -1.75
C PHE A 106 15.82 2.61 -0.48
N GLU A 107 15.68 1.34 -0.13
CA GLU A 107 14.92 0.90 1.04
C GLU A 107 15.59 -0.33 1.68
N HIS A 108 15.60 -0.35 3.02
CA HIS A 108 15.81 -1.57 3.79
C HIS A 108 14.82 -1.69 4.93
N THR A 109 14.40 -2.91 5.20
CA THR A 109 13.79 -3.27 6.49
C THR A 109 14.87 -3.49 7.55
N ILE A 110 14.72 -2.81 8.69
CA ILE A 110 15.52 -3.03 9.89
C ILE A 110 14.65 -3.55 11.03
N TYR A 111 15.27 -4.28 11.95
CA TYR A 111 14.67 -4.66 13.22
C TYR A 111 15.53 -4.15 14.39
N LEU A 112 14.88 -3.48 15.33
CA LEU A 112 15.50 -2.95 16.53
C LEU A 112 15.39 -3.97 17.66
N HIS A 113 16.39 -4.84 17.78
CA HIS A 113 16.51 -5.74 18.93
C HIS A 113 16.75 -4.94 20.21
N PRO A 114 16.49 -5.52 21.40
CA PRO A 114 16.82 -4.88 22.67
C PRO A 114 18.30 -4.47 22.81
N THR A 115 19.22 -5.15 22.13
CA THR A 115 20.67 -4.96 22.28
C THR A 115 21.42 -4.59 21.00
N ARG A 116 20.74 -4.58 19.84
CA ARG A 116 21.37 -4.25 18.55
C ARG A 116 20.36 -3.77 17.52
N LYS A 117 20.85 -3.12 16.48
CA LYS A 117 20.12 -2.86 15.24
C LYS A 117 20.55 -3.87 14.19
N GLU A 118 19.61 -4.51 13.52
CA GLU A 118 19.87 -5.44 12.43
C GLU A 118 19.21 -4.95 11.14
N VAL A 119 19.98 -4.89 10.05
CA VAL A 119 19.47 -4.58 8.72
C VAL A 119 19.12 -5.90 8.05
N LEU A 120 17.86 -6.33 8.20
CA LEU A 120 17.40 -7.66 7.83
C LEU A 120 17.50 -7.94 6.32
N SER A 121 17.44 -6.89 5.52
CA SER A 121 17.39 -6.97 4.05
C SER A 121 18.70 -6.59 3.37
N ARG A 122 19.81 -6.48 4.11
CA ARG A 122 21.14 -6.18 3.54
C ARG A 122 21.63 -7.36 2.68
N GLY A 123 22.06 -7.07 1.45
CA GLY A 123 22.73 -8.03 0.56
C GLY A 123 24.10 -7.52 0.08
N ASP A 124 24.75 -8.29 -0.79
CA ASP A 124 25.98 -7.88 -1.49
C ASP A 124 25.69 -6.93 -2.67
N ASP A 125 24.42 -6.79 -3.03
CA ASP A 125 23.93 -5.91 -4.09
C ASP A 125 23.69 -4.48 -3.61
N TYR A 126 23.04 -4.27 -2.46
CA TYR A 126 22.87 -2.94 -1.84
C TYR A 126 22.37 -2.95 -0.39
#